data_AF-A0A6N2ZS46-F1
#
_entry.id   AF-A0A6N2ZS46-F1
#
_cell.length_a   1.000
_cell.length_b   1.000
_cell.length_c   1.000
_cell.angle_alpha   90.00
_cell.angle_beta   90.00
_cell.angle_gamma   90.00
#
_symmetry.space_group_name_H-M   'P 1'
#
loop_
_entity.id
_entity.type
_entity.pdbx_description
1 polymer ?
#
loop_
_entity_poly.entity_id
_entity_poly.type
_entity_poly.pdbx_seq_one_letter_code
_entity_poly.pdbx_strand_id
1 'polypeptide(L)'
;MNERIKELRKAIGITQQELADKLGLKRNTIATYEIGKAVPSDRVISDLCNKYSVNEEWLRNGTGEMFKQPSDEIGYYVEDLLEYDGHGNPFYDMIIEMMKKYQELDEKSKTVIREYFKSVGSGLNEKRED
;
A
#
# COMPACT_ATOMS: atom_id res chain seq x y z
N MET A 1 8.93 1.14 -18.82
CA MET A 1 8.25 0.35 -17.76
C MET A 1 9.14 -0.78 -17.29
N ASN A 2 9.79 -1.50 -18.22
CA ASN A 2 10.60 -2.69 -17.98
C ASN A 2 11.69 -2.52 -16.91
N GLU A 3 12.63 -1.58 -17.13
CA GLU A 3 13.69 -1.29 -16.14
C GLU A 3 13.12 -0.83 -14.80
N ARG A 4 11.97 -0.16 -14.79
CA ARG A 4 11.30 0.29 -13.56
C ARG A 4 10.77 -0.86 -12.69
N ILE A 5 10.31 -1.96 -13.29
CA ILE A 5 9.92 -3.16 -12.52
C ILE A 5 11.14 -3.76 -11.81
N LYS A 6 12.28 -3.77 -12.50
CA LYS A 6 13.56 -4.26 -11.96
C LYS A 6 14.09 -3.32 -10.87
N GLU A 7 14.01 -2.01 -11.09
CA GLU A 7 14.34 -0.97 -10.10
C GLU A 7 13.48 -1.11 -8.86
N LEU A 8 12.15 -1.20 -9.02
CA LEU A 8 11.21 -1.43 -7.92
C LEU A 8 11.58 -2.69 -7.14
N ARG A 9 11.76 -3.82 -7.83
CA ARG A 9 12.10 -5.09 -7.18
C ARG A 9 13.39 -4.99 -6.36
N LYS A 10 14.40 -4.31 -6.90
CA LYS A 10 15.66 -4.08 -6.20
C LYS A 10 15.48 -3.13 -5.01
N ALA A 11 14.69 -2.07 -5.15
CA ALA A 11 14.41 -1.11 -4.08
C ALA A 11 13.72 -1.77 -2.88
N ILE A 12 12.79 -2.69 -3.13
CA ILE A 12 12.12 -3.47 -2.06
C ILE A 12 12.93 -4.70 -1.61
N GLY A 13 14.12 -4.93 -2.19
CA GLY A 13 15.08 -5.93 -1.70
C GLY A 13 14.73 -7.40 -1.95
N ILE A 14 13.87 -7.73 -2.92
CA ILE A 14 13.43 -9.12 -3.17
C ILE A 14 13.98 -9.72 -4.48
N THR A 15 14.00 -11.03 -4.56
CA THR A 15 14.36 -11.80 -5.76
C THR A 15 13.22 -11.84 -6.78
N GLN A 16 13.53 -12.19 -8.03
CA GLN A 16 12.51 -12.38 -9.07
C GLN A 16 11.51 -13.49 -8.71
N GLN A 17 11.96 -14.52 -7.98
CA GLN A 17 11.12 -15.62 -7.54
C GLN A 17 10.10 -15.13 -6.50
N GLU A 18 10.57 -14.41 -5.47
CA GLU A 18 9.69 -13.88 -4.42
C GLU A 18 8.66 -12.88 -4.98
N LEU A 19 9.06 -12.04 -5.94
CA LEU A 19 8.11 -11.15 -6.62
C LEU A 19 7.05 -11.95 -7.40
N ALA A 20 7.46 -13.02 -8.08
CA ALA A 20 6.54 -13.88 -8.82
C ALA A 20 5.54 -14.57 -7.87
N ASP A 21 6.02 -15.12 -6.77
CA ASP A 21 5.20 -15.78 -5.75
C ASP A 21 4.18 -14.81 -5.14
N LYS A 22 4.62 -13.57 -4.83
CA LYS A 22 3.73 -12.51 -4.30
C LYS A 22 2.66 -12.05 -5.28
N LEU A 23 2.86 -12.21 -6.59
CA LEU A 23 1.92 -11.81 -7.64
C LEU A 23 1.14 -13.00 -8.22
N GLY A 24 1.41 -14.24 -7.78
CA GLY A 24 0.82 -15.45 -8.35
C GLY A 24 1.23 -15.70 -9.80
N LEU A 25 2.46 -15.32 -10.15
CA LEU A 25 3.03 -15.45 -11.50
C LEU A 25 4.19 -16.44 -11.51
N LYS A 26 4.62 -16.84 -12.72
CA LYS A 26 5.86 -17.63 -12.87
C LYS A 26 7.06 -16.69 -12.83
N ARG A 27 8.19 -17.14 -12.26
CA ARG A 27 9.45 -16.37 -12.26
C ARG A 27 9.87 -15.89 -13.65
N ASN A 28 9.70 -16.74 -14.66
CA ASN A 28 10.02 -16.37 -16.05
C ASN A 28 9.19 -15.18 -16.54
N THR A 29 7.94 -15.04 -16.11
CA THR A 29 7.09 -13.89 -16.43
C THR A 29 7.69 -12.59 -15.90
N ILE A 30 8.14 -12.59 -14.64
CA ILE A 30 8.85 -11.44 -14.04
C ILE A 30 10.13 -11.13 -14.82
N ALA A 31 10.94 -12.15 -15.14
CA ALA A 31 12.16 -11.97 -15.93
C ALA A 31 11.85 -11.34 -17.30
N THR A 32 10.79 -11.76 -17.98
CA THR A 32 10.38 -11.17 -19.28
C THR A 32 9.88 -9.74 -19.16
N TYR A 33 9.25 -9.37 -18.04
CA TYR A 33 8.86 -7.98 -17.76
C TYR A 33 10.09 -7.09 -17.55
N GLU A 34 11.04 -7.52 -16.72
CA GLU A 34 12.24 -6.74 -16.38
C GLU A 34 13.13 -6.44 -17.59
N ILE A 35 13.14 -7.31 -18.59
CA ILE A 35 13.91 -7.12 -19.84
C ILE A 35 13.07 -6.58 -20.99
N GLY A 36 11.77 -6.36 -20.78
CA GLY A 36 10.88 -5.79 -21.79
C GLY A 36 10.43 -6.70 -22.93
N LYS A 37 10.58 -8.01 -22.77
CA LYS A 37 10.03 -8.99 -23.73
C LYS A 37 8.52 -9.13 -23.63
N ALA A 38 7.93 -8.78 -22.49
CA ALA A 38 6.49 -8.79 -22.27
C ALA A 38 6.06 -7.54 -21.51
N VAL A 39 4.81 -7.11 -21.72
CA VAL A 39 4.19 -6.00 -20.99
C VAL A 39 3.26 -6.58 -19.91
N PRO A 40 3.34 -6.12 -18.65
CA PRO A 40 2.40 -6.52 -17.62
C PRO A 40 0.97 -6.09 -17.97
N SER A 41 -0.01 -6.90 -17.60
CA SER A 41 -1.41 -6.49 -17.69
C SER A 41 -1.76 -5.46 -16.62
N ASP A 42 -2.85 -4.71 -16.81
CA ASP A 42 -3.32 -3.73 -15.81
C ASP A 42 -3.59 -4.36 -14.44
N ARG A 43 -4.01 -5.63 -14.40
CA ARG A 43 -4.13 -6.39 -13.14
C ARG A 43 -2.80 -6.48 -12.41
N VAL A 44 -1.73 -6.84 -13.11
CA VAL A 44 -0.38 -6.97 -12.52
C VAL A 44 0.14 -5.61 -12.08
N ILE A 45 -0.12 -4.56 -12.86
CA ILE A 45 0.26 -3.18 -12.50
C ILE A 45 -0.47 -2.76 -11.22
N SER A 46 -1.78 -2.98 -11.15
CA SER A 46 -2.58 -2.68 -9.96
C SER A 46 -2.09 -3.46 -8.73
N ASP A 47 -1.79 -4.76 -8.88
CA ASP A 47 -1.25 -5.59 -7.81
C ASP A 47 0.09 -5.03 -7.28
N LEU A 48 0.99 -4.60 -8.18
CA LEU A 48 2.26 -3.95 -7.80
C LEU A 48 2.02 -2.63 -7.05
N CYS A 49 1.17 -1.76 -7.59
CA CYS A 49 0.86 -0.46 -7.00
C CYS A 49 0.24 -0.58 -5.61
N ASN A 50 -0.67 -1.54 -5.42
CA ASN A 50 -1.36 -1.72 -4.14
C ASN A 50 -0.50 -2.42 -3.10
N LYS A 51 0.29 -3.42 -3.51
CA LYS A 51 1.06 -4.24 -2.56
C LYS A 51 2.32 -3.57 -2.05
N TYR A 52 2.92 -2.69 -2.84
CA TYR A 52 4.18 -2.03 -2.53
C TYR A 52 4.09 -0.50 -2.52
N SER A 53 2.87 0.05 -2.49
CA SER A 53 2.61 1.49 -2.49
C SER A 53 3.33 2.24 -3.61
N VAL A 54 3.40 1.63 -4.80
CA VAL A 54 4.12 2.20 -5.96
C VAL A 54 3.25 3.23 -6.64
N ASN A 55 3.87 4.32 -7.07
CA ASN A 55 3.23 5.32 -7.91
C ASN A 55 3.05 4.75 -9.33
N GLU A 56 1.79 4.62 -9.76
CA GLU A 56 1.47 4.05 -11.07
C GLU A 56 2.00 4.90 -12.23
N GLU A 57 1.99 6.23 -12.06
CA GLU A 57 2.48 7.16 -13.07
C GLU A 57 4.01 7.00 -13.25
N TRP A 58 4.73 6.81 -12.15
CA TRP A 58 6.15 6.46 -12.20
C TRP A 58 6.33 5.09 -12.86
N LEU A 59 5.58 4.07 -12.46
CA LEU A 59 5.75 2.71 -13.00
C LEU A 59 5.51 2.68 -14.52
N ARG A 60 4.43 3.32 -14.98
CA ARG A 60 4.06 3.35 -16.41
C ARG A 60 4.93 4.29 -17.22
N ASN A 61 5.15 5.51 -16.75
CA ASN A 61 5.70 6.59 -17.56
C ASN A 61 7.09 7.05 -17.09
N GLY A 62 7.41 6.84 -15.82
CA GLY A 62 8.67 7.28 -15.20
C GLY A 62 8.59 8.68 -14.62
N THR A 63 7.38 9.20 -14.44
CA THR A 63 7.13 10.55 -13.93
C THR A 63 6.83 10.51 -12.42
N GLY A 64 7.45 11.41 -11.66
CA GLY A 64 7.28 11.50 -10.21
C GLY A 64 8.15 10.50 -9.44
N GLU A 65 7.85 10.34 -8.16
CA GLU A 65 8.58 9.43 -7.27
C GLU A 65 8.14 7.97 -7.43
N MET A 66 9.04 7.03 -7.12
CA MET A 66 8.79 5.58 -7.20
C MET A 66 7.64 5.14 -6.30
N PHE A 67 7.64 5.62 -5.06
CA PHE A 67 6.64 5.29 -4.06
C PHE A 67 5.65 6.45 -3.90
N LYS A 68 4.40 6.10 -3.60
CA LYS A 68 3.38 7.06 -3.19
C LYS A 68 3.83 7.71 -1.88
N GLN A 69 3.82 9.03 -1.85
CA GLN A 69 3.96 9.78 -0.61
C GLN A 69 2.58 9.94 0.03
N PRO A 70 2.47 9.92 1.37
CA PRO A 70 1.29 10.43 2.05
C PRO A 70 1.01 11.86 1.59
N SER A 71 -0.25 12.30 1.64
CA SER A 71 -0.52 13.75 1.56
C SER A 71 0.16 14.46 2.73
N ASP A 72 0.52 15.72 2.56
CA ASP A 72 1.21 16.51 3.60
C ASP A 72 0.48 16.44 4.97
N GLU A 73 -0.85 16.51 4.95
CA GLU A 73 -1.68 16.39 6.15
C GLU A 73 -1.53 15.02 6.83
N ILE A 74 -1.61 13.92 6.07
CA ILE A 74 -1.47 12.56 6.64
C ILE A 74 -0.01 12.32 7.06
N GLY A 75 0.95 12.82 6.29
CA GLY A 75 2.38 12.67 6.55
C GLY A 75 2.77 13.21 7.91
N TYR A 76 2.28 14.38 8.29
CA TYR A 76 2.53 14.98 9.61
C TYR A 76 2.12 14.06 10.77
N TYR A 77 0.90 13.51 10.72
CA TYR A 77 0.43 12.60 11.77
C TYR A 77 1.15 11.25 11.75
N VAL A 78 1.57 10.78 10.58
CA VAL A 78 2.35 9.54 10.46
C VAL A 78 3.76 9.71 11.01
N GLU A 79 4.42 10.85 10.77
CA GLU A 79 5.73 11.16 11.35
C GLU A 79 5.67 11.14 12.89
N ASP A 80 4.70 11.81 13.49
CA ASP A 80 4.55 11.84 14.94
C ASP A 80 4.30 10.43 15.53
N LEU A 81 3.57 9.58 14.82
CA LEU A 81 3.37 8.18 15.22
C LEU A 81 4.64 7.31 15.02
N LEU A 82 5.50 7.63 14.06
CA LEU A 82 6.77 6.92 13.84
C LEU A 82 7.82 7.28 14.90
N GLU A 83 7.79 8.51 15.41
CA GLU A 83 8.67 8.95 16.50
C GLU A 83 8.20 8.44 17.89
N TYR A 84 6.98 7.92 17.97
CA TYR A 84 6.43 7.37 19.21
C TYR A 84 7.18 6.11 19.68
N ASP A 85 7.75 6.18 20.89
CA ASP A 85 8.57 5.10 21.47
C ASP A 85 7.76 4.03 22.22
N GLY A 86 6.43 4.16 22.25
CA GLY A 86 5.52 3.23 22.94
C GLY A 86 5.21 3.62 24.39
N HIS A 87 5.56 4.84 24.83
CA HIS A 87 5.29 5.30 26.19
C HIS A 87 4.66 6.69 26.27
N GLY A 88 3.69 6.84 27.18
CA GLY A 88 3.20 8.15 27.62
C GLY A 88 2.06 8.75 26.79
N ASN A 89 1.59 8.09 25.72
CA ASN A 89 0.43 8.53 24.96
C ASN A 89 -0.62 7.40 24.78
N PRO A 90 -1.62 7.29 25.67
CA PRO A 90 -2.65 6.26 25.60
C PRO A 90 -3.47 6.27 24.30
N PHE A 91 -3.53 7.41 23.60
CA PHE A 91 -4.21 7.48 22.31
C PHE A 91 -3.39 6.81 21.21
N TYR A 92 -2.07 6.98 21.19
CA TYR A 92 -1.19 6.32 20.22
C TYR A 92 -1.10 4.83 20.49
N ASP A 93 -1.04 4.44 21.77
CA ASP A 93 -1.15 3.03 22.18
C ASP A 93 -2.44 2.39 21.62
N MET A 94 -3.57 3.08 21.77
CA MET A 94 -4.86 2.59 21.27
C MET A 94 -4.86 2.47 19.74
N ILE A 95 -4.37 3.47 19.01
CA ILE A 95 -4.28 3.43 17.54
C ILE A 95 -3.45 2.22 17.09
N ILE A 96 -2.27 2.03 17.68
CA ILE A 96 -1.37 0.93 17.34
C ILE A 96 -2.02 -0.42 17.64
N GLU A 97 -2.65 -0.58 18.80
CA GLU A 97 -3.34 -1.83 19.16
C GLU A 97 -4.55 -2.10 18.26
N MET A 98 -5.34 -1.08 17.91
CA MET A 98 -6.42 -1.20 16.93
C MET A 98 -5.89 -1.66 15.57
N MET A 99 -4.78 -1.09 15.10
CA MET A 99 -4.14 -1.48 13.84
C MET A 99 -3.65 -2.93 13.87
N LYS A 100 -2.97 -3.36 14.94
CA LYS A 100 -2.52 -4.76 15.09
C LYS A 100 -3.71 -5.72 15.05
N LYS A 101 -4.75 -5.45 15.85
CA LYS A 101 -5.96 -6.28 15.89
C LYS A 101 -6.66 -6.34 14.55
N TYR A 102 -6.74 -5.23 13.82
CA TYR A 102 -7.33 -5.19 12.49
C TYR A 102 -6.57 -6.07 11.48
N GLN A 103 -5.23 -6.12 11.54
CA GLN A 103 -4.42 -6.94 10.64
C GLN A 103 -4.61 -8.45 10.85
N GLU A 104 -4.88 -8.88 12.09
CA GLU A 104 -5.13 -10.27 12.47
C GLU A 104 -6.46 -10.82 11.93
N LEU A 105 -7.40 -9.95 11.52
CA LEU A 105 -8.72 -10.35 11.06
C LEU A 105 -8.73 -10.96 9.65
N ASP A 106 -9.72 -11.81 9.40
CA ASP A 106 -10.04 -12.26 8.06
C ASP A 106 -10.65 -11.14 7.19
N GLU A 107 -10.59 -11.30 5.86
CA GLU A 107 -11.06 -10.27 4.92
C GLU A 107 -12.56 -9.96 5.02
N LYS A 108 -13.39 -10.93 5.43
CA LYS A 108 -14.83 -10.69 5.63
C LYS A 108 -15.03 -9.77 6.84
N SER A 109 -14.36 -10.07 7.94
CA SER A 109 -14.35 -9.25 9.15
C SER A 109 -13.81 -7.84 8.90
N LYS A 110 -12.70 -7.69 8.19
CA LYS A 110 -12.15 -6.39 7.77
C LYS A 110 -13.15 -5.60 6.93
N THR A 111 -13.89 -6.27 6.05
CA THR A 111 -14.90 -5.61 5.22
C THR A 111 -16.03 -5.05 6.06
N VAL A 112 -16.57 -5.83 7.00
CA VAL A 112 -17.64 -5.34 7.93
C VAL A 112 -17.17 -4.12 8.72
N ILE A 113 -15.95 -4.15 9.25
CA ILE A 113 -15.39 -3.01 10.01
C ILE A 113 -15.27 -1.76 9.14
N ARG A 114 -14.76 -1.89 7.90
CA ARG A 114 -14.65 -0.76 6.97
C ARG A 114 -16.01 -0.16 6.64
N GLU A 115 -17.03 -1.00 6.44
CA GLU A 115 -18.40 -0.55 6.17
C GLU A 115 -19.01 0.19 7.37
N TYR A 116 -18.79 -0.33 8.58
CA TYR A 116 -19.21 0.33 9.82
C TYR A 116 -18.59 1.73 9.96
N PHE A 117 -17.26 1.85 9.84
CA PHE A 117 -16.59 3.15 9.94
C PHE A 117 -17.02 4.12 8.84
N LYS A 118 -17.26 3.62 7.62
CA LYS A 118 -17.81 4.44 6.53
C LYS A 118 -19.19 4.99 6.87
N SER A 119 -20.08 4.14 7.40
CA SER A 119 -21.43 4.54 7.83
C SER A 119 -21.38 5.59 8.95
N VAL A 120 -20.53 5.38 9.96
CA VAL A 120 -20.35 6.35 11.06
C VAL A 120 -19.82 7.68 10.53
N GLY A 121 -18.81 7.65 9.64
CA GLY A 121 -18.24 8.84 9.04
C GLY A 121 -19.24 9.65 8.21
N SER A 122 -20.07 8.98 7.40
CA SER A 122 -21.14 9.64 6.65
C SER A 122 -22.15 10.34 7.58
N GLY A 123 -22.58 9.69 8.66
CA GLY A 123 -23.51 10.30 9.62
C GLY A 123 -22.93 11.45 10.44
N LEU A 124 -21.59 11.59 10.52
CA LEU A 124 -20.93 12.74 11.15
C LEU A 124 -20.84 13.96 10.21
N ASN A 125 -20.77 13.74 8.90
CA ASN A 125 -20.75 14.82 7.91
C ASN A 125 -22.16 15.41 7.70
N GLU A 126 -23.20 14.57 7.65
CA GLU A 126 -24.59 15.04 7.53
C GLU A 126 -25.01 15.96 8.70
N LYS A 127 -24.55 15.67 9.92
CA LYS A 127 -24.84 16.50 11.11
C LYS A 127 -24.06 17.82 11.20
N ARG A 128 -23.10 18.07 10.29
CA ARG A 128 -22.31 19.31 10.25
C ARG A 128 -22.87 20.32 9.24
N GLU A 129 -23.81 19.91 8.40
CA GLU A 129 -24.47 20.76 7.40
C GLU A 129 -25.80 21.38 7.88
N ASP A 130 -26.27 20.99 9.08
CA ASP A 130 -27.41 21.56 9.82
C ASP A 130 -26.95 22.54 10.92
#